data_AF-A0A924CBE9-F1
#
_entry.id   AF-A0A924CBE9-F1
#
_cell.length_a   1.000
_cell.length_b   1.000
_cell.length_c   1.000
_cell.angle_alpha   90.00
_cell.angle_beta   90.00
_cell.angle_gamma   90.00
#
_symmetry.space_group_name_H-M   'P 1'
#
loop_
_entity.id
_entity.type
_entity.pdbx_description
1 polymer ?
#
loop_
_entity_poly.entity_id
_entity_poly.type
_entity_poly.pdbx_seq_one_letter_code
_entity_poly.pdbx_strand_id
1 'polypeptide(L)'
;MPARAYWTGQLRLALVSIPVEIYSATRNTAGIALNQIHKPSGKRIKLEKTVPGIGEVDAADIVKGYEVEKDEYVLLSDAELDEVKLESRQTFELVQFVDASEIDAIYFEKPYYVVPKDALAEEAFGVIRDALRAAKKVGLGQLAMRGHEYLCSLKPCGRGMVMETLRYADEVNKAQ
;
A
#
# COMPACT_ATOMS: atom_id res chain seq x y z
N MET A 1 -3.67 -19.51 6.97
CA MET A 1 -2.99 -18.62 6.01
C MET A 1 -1.64 -18.25 6.61
N PRO A 2 -0.47 -18.63 6.08
CA PRO A 2 0.77 -17.95 6.39
C PRO A 2 1.09 -17.00 5.23
N ALA A 3 0.17 -16.08 4.94
CA ALA A 3 0.49 -14.91 4.14
C ALA A 3 0.97 -13.86 5.15
N ARG A 4 2.13 -13.25 4.94
CA ARG A 4 2.52 -12.08 5.74
C ARG A 4 1.53 -10.96 5.44
N ALA A 5 1.01 -10.29 6.47
CA ALA A 5 0.19 -9.11 6.28
C ALA A 5 0.95 -8.11 5.41
N TYR A 6 0.26 -7.57 4.40
CA TYR A 6 0.80 -6.52 3.53
C TYR A 6 0.94 -5.21 4.31
N TRP A 7 -0.01 -4.95 5.21
CA TRP A 7 -0.03 -3.82 6.11
C TRP A 7 -0.77 -4.18 7.40
N THR A 8 -0.36 -3.58 8.52
CA THR A 8 -0.98 -3.73 9.84
C THR A 8 -1.15 -2.35 10.45
N GLY A 9 -2.33 -2.07 11.00
CA GLY A 9 -2.62 -0.78 11.61
C GLY A 9 -4.05 -0.73 12.16
N GLN A 10 -4.65 0.45 12.14
CA GLN A 10 -5.97 0.73 12.71
C GLN A 10 -6.93 1.18 11.61
N LEU A 11 -8.12 0.59 11.54
CA LEU A 11 -9.26 1.14 10.81
C LEU A 11 -9.95 2.16 11.71
N ARG A 12 -9.98 3.43 11.29
CA ARG A 12 -10.62 4.51 12.03
C ARG A 12 -11.91 4.94 11.34
N LEU A 13 -12.98 5.02 12.14
CA LEU A 13 -14.25 5.62 11.75
C LEU A 13 -14.68 6.57 12.86
N ALA A 14 -14.65 7.88 12.56
CA ALA A 14 -14.86 8.93 13.55
C ALA A 14 -13.97 8.73 14.80
N LEU A 15 -14.56 8.41 15.96
CA LEU A 15 -13.83 8.21 17.23
C LEU A 15 -13.47 6.74 17.52
N VAL A 16 -13.86 5.81 16.65
CA VAL A 16 -13.61 4.37 16.84
C VAL A 16 -12.39 3.95 16.04
N SER A 17 -11.43 3.30 16.70
CA SER A 17 -10.24 2.73 16.06
C SER A 17 -10.17 1.23 16.33
N ILE A 18 -10.06 0.44 15.26
CA ILE A 18 -10.12 -1.03 15.32
C ILE A 18 -8.83 -1.59 14.71
N PRO A 19 -8.07 -2.43 15.42
CA PRO A 19 -6.84 -2.99 14.87
C PRO A 19 -7.19 -4.00 13.77
N VAL A 20 -6.58 -3.80 12.60
CA VAL A 20 -6.81 -4.62 11.41
C VAL A 20 -5.51 -5.00 10.72
N GLU A 21 -5.60 -6.06 9.93
CA GLU A 21 -4.56 -6.51 9.03
C GLU A 21 -5.08 -6.53 7.59
N ILE A 22 -4.22 -6.15 6.66
CA ILE A 22 -4.52 -6.07 5.24
C ILE A 22 -3.68 -7.11 4.50
N TYR A 23 -4.33 -7.91 3.67
CA TYR A 23 -3.75 -8.99 2.89
C TYR A 23 -4.05 -8.79 1.41
N SER A 24 -3.12 -9.11 0.51
CA SER A 24 -3.40 -9.07 -0.93
C SER A 24 -4.59 -9.99 -1.27
N ALA A 25 -5.62 -9.48 -1.94
CA ALA A 25 -6.74 -10.29 -2.40
C ALA A 25 -6.44 -11.04 -3.70
N THR A 26 -5.39 -10.61 -4.41
CA THR A 26 -4.86 -11.29 -5.59
C THR A 26 -3.61 -12.07 -5.22
N ARG A 27 -3.40 -13.19 -5.92
CA ARG A 27 -2.09 -13.82 -5.98
C ARG A 27 -1.49 -13.48 -7.32
N ASN A 28 -0.25 -12.99 -7.31
CA ASN A 28 0.49 -12.88 -8.54
C ASN A 28 0.67 -14.29 -9.11
N THR A 29 -0.08 -14.59 -10.17
CA THR A 29 -0.02 -15.87 -10.89
C THR A 29 1.05 -15.83 -11.99
N ALA A 30 1.71 -14.67 -12.18
CA ALA A 30 2.62 -14.45 -13.29
C ALA A 30 4.08 -14.70 -12.91
N GLY A 31 4.67 -15.65 -13.65
CA GLY A 31 6.09 -15.74 -13.91
C GLY A 31 6.89 -16.54 -12.89
N ILE A 32 7.42 -17.69 -13.32
CA ILE A 32 8.58 -18.30 -12.66
C ILE A 32 9.65 -17.21 -12.53
N ALA A 33 10.06 -16.87 -11.31
CA ALA A 33 11.13 -15.91 -11.08
C ALA A 33 12.43 -16.47 -11.66
N LEU A 34 12.85 -15.97 -12.82
CA LEU A 34 14.09 -16.38 -13.46
C LEU A 34 15.26 -15.70 -12.74
N ASN A 35 16.23 -16.50 -12.32
CA ASN A 35 17.50 -15.98 -11.84
C ASN A 35 18.41 -15.65 -13.03
N GLN A 36 19.18 -14.57 -12.94
CA GLN A 36 20.23 -14.32 -13.91
C GLN A 36 21.38 -15.30 -13.68
N ILE A 37 21.69 -16.09 -14.71
CA ILE A 37 22.73 -17.12 -14.68
C ILE A 37 23.84 -16.71 -15.64
N HIS A 38 25.08 -16.72 -15.16
CA HIS A 38 26.25 -16.55 -16.01
C HIS A 38 26.38 -17.78 -16.92
N LYS A 39 26.05 -17.59 -18.21
CA LYS A 39 25.88 -18.68 -19.20
C LYS A 39 27.06 -19.67 -19.26
N PRO A 40 28.34 -19.25 -19.27
CA PRO A 40 29.47 -20.18 -19.30
C PRO A 40 29.66 -20.99 -18.01
N SER A 41 29.40 -20.41 -16.84
CA SER A 41 29.66 -21.09 -15.55
C SER A 41 28.45 -21.79 -14.95
N GLY A 42 27.25 -21.49 -15.45
CA GLY A 42 25.98 -21.96 -14.86
C GLY A 42 25.69 -21.39 -13.46
N LYS A 43 26.51 -20.46 -12.97
CA LYS A 43 26.36 -19.88 -11.63
C LYS A 43 25.45 -18.65 -11.65
N ARG A 44 24.72 -18.45 -10.56
CA ARG A 44 23.89 -17.26 -10.34
C ARG A 44 24.77 -16.00 -10.28
N ILE A 45 24.34 -14.93 -10.93
CA ILE A 45 24.98 -13.62 -10.86
C ILE A 45 24.66 -12.97 -9.50
N LYS A 46 25.68 -12.39 -8.86
CA LYS A 46 25.56 -11.49 -7.71
C LYS A 46 25.71 -10.06 -8.24
N LEU A 47 24.82 -9.16 -7.84
CA LEU A 47 24.90 -7.74 -8.17
C LEU A 47 25.67 -7.02 -7.08
N GLU A 48 26.66 -6.22 -7.48
CA GLU A 48 27.45 -5.37 -6.59
C GLU A 48 27.21 -3.90 -6.96
N LYS A 49 27.07 -3.04 -5.96
CA LYS A 49 26.81 -1.61 -6.15
C LYS A 49 28.14 -0.90 -6.26
N THR A 50 28.34 -0.13 -7.33
CA THR A 50 29.61 0.55 -7.61
C THR A 50 29.38 2.01 -7.99
N VAL A 51 30.34 2.87 -7.65
CA VAL A 51 30.39 4.27 -8.09
C VAL A 51 31.49 4.41 -9.15
N PRO A 52 31.21 5.02 -10.32
CA PRO A 52 32.22 5.26 -11.35
C PRO A 52 33.45 5.98 -10.79
N GLY A 53 34.63 5.42 -11.04
CA GLY A 53 35.91 6.00 -10.59
C GLY A 53 36.30 5.70 -9.13
N ILE A 54 35.40 5.18 -8.30
CA ILE A 54 35.66 4.83 -6.89
C ILE A 54 35.69 3.30 -6.71
N GLY A 55 34.73 2.59 -7.30
CA GLY A 55 34.60 1.13 -7.17
C GLY A 55 33.39 0.72 -6.33
N GLU A 56 33.48 -0.44 -5.69
CA GLU A 56 32.39 -1.01 -4.87
C GLU A 56 32.12 -0.16 -3.63
N VAL A 57 30.85 -0.02 -3.27
CA VAL A 57 30.41 0.76 -2.11
C VAL A 57 29.50 -0.08 -1.21
N ASP A 58 29.61 0.14 0.10
CA ASP A 58 28.73 -0.49 1.07
C ASP A 58 27.31 0.10 0.97
N ALA A 59 26.31 -0.68 1.34
CA ALA A 59 24.94 -0.20 1.39
C ALA A 59 24.74 0.91 2.42
N ALA A 60 25.52 0.94 3.50
CA ALA A 60 25.49 1.97 4.53
C ALA A 60 25.93 3.36 4.02
N ASP A 61 26.76 3.40 2.98
CA ASP A 61 27.27 4.64 2.40
C ASP A 61 26.37 5.20 1.29
N ILE A 62 25.21 4.57 1.04
CA ILE A 62 24.28 4.96 -0.02
C ILE A 62 23.15 5.79 0.55
N VAL A 63 23.14 7.07 0.18
CA VAL A 63 22.06 8.03 0.50
C VAL A 63 21.14 8.25 -0.69
N LYS A 64 19.94 8.76 -0.43
CA LYS A 64 19.01 9.19 -1.49
C LYS A 64 19.30 10.65 -1.82
N GLY A 65 19.38 10.97 -3.11
CA GLY A 65 19.50 12.34 -3.60
C GLY A 65 18.35 12.68 -4.55
N TYR A 66 17.85 13.91 -4.50
CA TYR A 66 16.93 14.46 -5.48
C TYR A 66 17.67 15.45 -6.37
N GLU A 67 17.66 15.21 -7.69
CA GLU A 67 18.32 16.09 -8.66
C GLU A 67 17.50 17.38 -8.84
N VAL A 68 18.06 18.52 -8.43
CA VAL A 68 17.41 19.84 -8.55
C VAL A 68 17.81 20.55 -9.83
N GLU A 69 19.07 20.38 -10.23
CA GLU A 69 19.64 20.80 -11.51
C GLU A 69 20.59 19.71 -12.01
N LYS A 70 20.99 19.79 -13.27
CA LYS A 70 21.85 18.77 -13.88
C LYS A 70 23.11 18.54 -13.04
N ASP A 71 23.29 17.32 -12.55
CA ASP A 71 24.40 16.90 -11.69
C ASP A 71 24.44 17.60 -10.31
N GLU A 72 23.36 18.28 -9.89
CA GLU A 72 23.21 18.89 -8.56
C GLU A 72 22.11 18.18 -7.77
N TYR A 73 22.49 17.59 -6.63
CA TYR A 73 21.61 16.75 -5.83
C TYR A 73 21.45 17.30 -4.42
N VAL A 74 20.20 17.41 -3.97
CA VAL A 74 19.88 17.57 -2.56
C VAL A 74 19.85 16.20 -1.93
N LEU A 75 20.75 15.95 -0.98
CA LEU A 75 20.80 14.70 -0.22
C LEU A 75 19.67 14.71 0.81
N LEU A 76 18.91 13.62 0.84
CA LEU A 76 17.81 13.41 1.76
C LEU A 76 18.22 12.26 2.68
N SER A 77 18.39 12.56 3.97
CA SER A 77 18.61 11.51 4.96
C SER A 77 17.34 10.68 5.15
N ASP A 78 17.49 9.41 5.54
CA ASP A 78 16.32 8.57 5.85
C ASP A 78 15.50 9.16 7.02
N ALA A 79 16.16 9.89 7.94
CA ALA A 79 15.52 10.59 9.06
C ALA A 79 14.68 11.78 8.62
N GLU A 80 15.19 12.68 7.76
CA GLU A 80 14.41 13.80 7.18
C GLU A 80 13.23 13.28 6.35
N LEU A 81 13.47 12.21 5.58
CA LEU A 81 12.39 11.53 4.88
C LEU A 81 11.37 10.96 5.87
N ASP A 82 11.80 10.38 6.99
CA ASP A 82 10.90 9.85 8.02
C ASP A 82 10.11 10.92 8.79
N GLU A 83 10.66 12.11 8.97
CA GLU A 83 10.04 13.24 9.67
C GLU A 83 8.98 13.94 8.81
N VAL A 84 9.19 14.00 7.49
CA VAL A 84 8.17 14.47 6.53
C VAL A 84 7.06 13.44 6.30
N LYS A 85 7.30 12.16 6.57
CA LYS A 85 6.37 11.06 6.27
C LYS A 85 5.21 11.04 7.26
N LEU A 86 4.12 11.71 6.87
CA LEU A 86 2.70 11.48 7.20
C LEU A 86 2.43 10.75 8.53
N GLU A 87 1.87 11.47 9.50
CA GLU A 87 1.32 10.94 10.76
C GLU A 87 0.33 9.77 10.57
N SER A 88 -0.17 9.54 9.34
CA SER A 88 -1.17 8.53 9.00
C SER A 88 -0.64 7.11 8.71
N ARG A 89 0.67 6.85 8.84
CA ARG A 89 1.33 5.56 8.46
C ARG A 89 0.65 4.26 8.93
N GLN A 90 -0.08 4.30 10.05
CA GLN A 90 -0.73 3.12 10.62
C GLN A 90 -2.24 3.28 10.79
N THR A 91 -2.86 4.27 10.14
CA THR A 91 -4.32 4.44 10.18
C THR A 91 -4.90 4.38 8.78
N PHE A 92 -5.94 3.56 8.61
CA PHE A 92 -6.87 3.65 7.49
C PHE A 92 -8.10 4.42 7.99
N GLU A 93 -8.23 5.67 7.59
CA GLU A 93 -9.30 6.55 8.04
C GLU A 93 -10.44 6.60 7.03
N LEU A 94 -11.64 6.20 7.44
CA LEU A 94 -12.86 6.33 6.65
C LEU A 94 -13.46 7.74 6.84
N VAL A 95 -13.58 8.47 5.73
CA VAL A 95 -14.02 9.88 5.72
C VAL A 95 -15.42 10.06 5.12
N GLN A 96 -15.84 9.19 4.20
CA GLN A 96 -17.11 9.34 3.49
C GLN A 96 -17.74 7.98 3.18
N PHE A 97 -19.05 7.96 2.96
CA PHE A 97 -19.79 6.78 2.52
C PHE A 97 -20.62 7.09 1.29
N VAL A 98 -20.46 6.30 0.23
CA VAL A 98 -21.10 6.48 -1.08
C VAL A 98 -21.76 5.20 -1.55
N ASP A 99 -22.68 5.29 -2.51
CA ASP A 99 -23.15 4.11 -3.24
C ASP A 99 -22.03 3.57 -4.14
N ALA A 100 -21.97 2.25 -4.29
CA ALA A 100 -20.94 1.62 -5.12
C ALA A 100 -20.97 2.10 -6.59
N SER A 101 -22.14 2.54 -7.08
CA SER A 101 -22.33 3.08 -8.43
C SER A 101 -21.79 4.51 -8.61
N GLU A 102 -21.48 5.23 -7.53
CA GLU A 102 -20.89 6.57 -7.61
C GLU A 102 -19.38 6.52 -7.92
N ILE A 103 -18.75 5.35 -7.78
CA ILE A 103 -17.34 5.14 -8.10
C ILE A 103 -17.24 4.45 -9.45
N ASP A 104 -16.78 5.19 -10.46
CA ASP A 104 -16.55 4.62 -11.79
C ASP A 104 -15.45 3.54 -11.74
N ALA A 105 -15.62 2.48 -12.54
CA ALA A 105 -14.69 1.37 -12.65
C ALA A 105 -13.26 1.82 -12.98
N ILE A 106 -13.09 2.94 -13.71
CA ILE A 106 -11.78 3.48 -14.10
C ILE A 106 -10.90 3.85 -12.91
N TYR A 107 -11.51 4.15 -11.76
CA TYR A 107 -10.76 4.54 -10.57
C TYR A 107 -10.19 3.35 -9.78
N PHE A 108 -10.74 2.13 -9.92
CA PHE A 108 -10.28 0.98 -9.13
C PHE A 108 -8.96 0.40 -9.63
N GLU A 109 -8.04 0.10 -8.71
CA GLU A 109 -6.73 -0.47 -9.04
C GLU A 109 -6.50 -1.86 -8.42
N LYS A 110 -6.17 -1.97 -7.12
CA LYS A 110 -5.79 -3.25 -6.49
C LYS A 110 -6.65 -3.61 -5.29
N PRO A 111 -7.21 -4.83 -5.24
CA PRO A 111 -8.00 -5.28 -4.10
C PRO A 111 -7.14 -5.96 -3.02
N TYR A 112 -7.54 -5.76 -1.77
CA TYR A 112 -6.96 -6.31 -0.56
C TYR A 112 -8.06 -6.77 0.40
N TYR A 113 -7.86 -7.89 1.08
CA TYR A 113 -8.72 -8.30 2.19
C TYR A 113 -8.33 -7.57 3.46
N VAL A 114 -9.32 -7.02 4.16
CA VAL A 114 -9.17 -6.44 5.48
C VAL A 114 -9.82 -7.38 6.49
N VAL A 115 -9.08 -7.71 7.55
CA VAL A 115 -9.53 -8.60 8.63
C VAL A 115 -9.18 -7.99 9.98
N PRO A 116 -9.95 -8.29 11.04
CA PRO A 116 -9.59 -7.89 12.40
C PRO A 116 -8.27 -8.56 12.80
N LYS A 117 -7.42 -7.83 13.53
CA LYS A 117 -6.11 -8.33 13.97
C LYS A 117 -6.21 -9.43 15.04
N ASP A 118 -7.20 -9.32 15.92
CA ASP A 118 -7.41 -10.22 17.05
C ASP A 118 -8.89 -10.37 17.40
N ALA A 119 -9.20 -11.27 18.33
CA ALA A 119 -10.55 -11.56 18.77
C ALA A 119 -11.27 -10.36 19.42
N LEU A 120 -10.52 -9.43 20.02
CA LEU A 120 -11.10 -8.23 20.64
C LEU A 120 -11.63 -7.26 19.58
N ALA A 121 -10.98 -7.23 18.41
CA ALA A 121 -11.39 -6.41 17.27
C ALA A 121 -12.56 -7.00 16.47
N GLU A 122 -12.88 -8.30 16.60
CA GLU A 122 -13.89 -8.97 15.76
C GLU A 122 -15.29 -8.35 15.87
N GLU A 123 -15.73 -8.00 17.08
CA GLU A 123 -17.06 -7.45 17.31
C GLU A 123 -17.21 -6.07 16.67
N ALA A 124 -16.30 -5.14 16.98
CA ALA A 124 -16.32 -3.79 16.42
C ALA A 124 -16.14 -3.80 14.89
N PHE A 125 -15.26 -4.66 14.39
CA PHE A 125 -15.08 -4.87 12.94
C PHE A 125 -16.37 -5.38 12.29
N GLY A 126 -17.05 -6.34 12.93
CA GLY A 126 -18.32 -6.89 12.50
C GLY A 126 -19.42 -5.83 12.40
N VAL A 127 -19.50 -4.94 13.39
CA VAL A 127 -20.46 -3.82 13.39
C VAL A 127 -20.28 -2.92 12.17
N ILE A 128 -19.04 -2.50 11.85
CA ILE A 128 -18.79 -1.66 10.66
C ILE A 128 -19.14 -2.41 9.38
N ARG A 129 -18.70 -3.67 9.26
CA ARG A 129 -18.98 -4.52 8.09
C ARG A 129 -20.48 -4.66 7.85
N ASP A 130 -21.25 -4.93 8.91
CA ASP A 130 -22.67 -5.21 8.81
C ASP A 130 -23.47 -3.91 8.62
N ALA A 131 -23.02 -2.79 9.20
CA ALA A 131 -23.58 -1.47 8.94
C ALA A 131 -23.41 -1.06 7.47
N LEU A 132 -22.20 -1.18 6.91
CA LEU A 132 -21.95 -0.93 5.48
C LEU A 132 -22.85 -1.81 4.59
N ARG A 133 -23.01 -3.09 4.96
CA ARG A 133 -23.85 -4.04 4.22
C ARG A 133 -25.33 -3.67 4.25
N ALA A 134 -25.85 -3.35 5.44
CA ALA A 134 -27.24 -2.96 5.62
C ALA A 134 -27.55 -1.65 4.89
N ALA A 135 -26.64 -0.68 4.97
CA ALA A 135 -26.77 0.61 4.29
C ALA A 135 -26.50 0.54 2.78
N LYS A 136 -25.95 -0.58 2.27
CA LYS A 136 -25.48 -0.75 0.88
C LYS A 136 -24.46 0.31 0.47
N LYS A 137 -23.63 0.75 1.41
CA LYS A 137 -22.63 1.79 1.20
C LYS A 137 -21.22 1.21 1.09
N VAL A 138 -20.36 1.98 0.43
CA VAL A 138 -18.92 1.81 0.36
C VAL A 138 -18.28 2.94 1.16
N GLY A 139 -17.38 2.61 2.08
CA GLY A 139 -16.57 3.60 2.77
C GLY A 139 -15.45 4.09 1.85
N LEU A 140 -15.20 5.39 1.82
CA LEU A 140 -14.05 6.01 1.20
C LEU A 140 -13.12 6.53 2.30
N GLY A 141 -11.82 6.38 2.10
CA GLY A 141 -10.84 6.72 3.10
C GLY A 141 -9.44 6.83 2.54
N GLN A 142 -8.50 7.18 3.41
CA GLN A 142 -7.09 7.28 3.06
C GLN A 142 -6.26 6.38 3.94
N LEU A 143 -5.21 5.82 3.34
CA LEU A 143 -4.31 4.90 4.01
C LEU A 143 -2.88 5.11 3.48
N ALA A 144 -1.94 5.36 4.39
CA ALA A 144 -0.53 5.38 4.04
C ALA A 144 0.09 3.96 4.07
N MET A 145 0.63 3.53 2.93
CA MET A 145 1.34 2.27 2.75
C MET A 145 2.63 2.48 1.97
N ARG A 146 3.74 1.88 2.41
CA ARG A 146 5.04 1.92 1.72
C ARG A 146 5.52 3.35 1.36
N GLY A 147 5.20 4.33 2.20
CA GLY A 147 5.62 5.73 1.99
C GLY A 147 4.75 6.54 1.04
N HIS A 148 3.62 5.99 0.58
CA HIS A 148 2.63 6.71 -0.23
C HIS A 148 1.26 6.66 0.44
N GLU A 149 0.50 7.74 0.32
CA GLU A 149 -0.89 7.79 0.72
C GLU A 149 -1.78 7.33 -0.44
N TYR A 150 -2.70 6.42 -0.16
CA TYR A 150 -3.63 5.89 -1.12
C TYR A 150 -5.05 6.31 -0.75
N LEU A 151 -5.80 6.78 -1.74
CA LEU A 151 -7.25 6.80 -1.66
C LEU A 151 -7.75 5.35 -1.76
N CYS A 152 -8.66 4.97 -0.88
CA CYS A 152 -9.13 3.60 -0.75
C CYS A 152 -10.65 3.54 -0.64
N SER A 153 -11.26 2.55 -1.29
CA SER A 153 -12.61 2.09 -0.98
C SER A 153 -12.56 1.00 0.09
N LEU A 154 -13.63 0.83 0.86
CA LEU A 154 -13.84 -0.29 1.77
C LEU A 154 -15.29 -0.76 1.68
N LYS A 155 -15.47 -2.05 1.38
CA LYS A 155 -16.80 -2.65 1.24
C LYS A 155 -16.89 -4.02 1.92
N PRO A 156 -18.07 -4.41 2.41
CA PRO A 156 -18.26 -5.70 3.07
C PRO A 156 -18.04 -6.86 2.09
N CYS A 157 -17.33 -7.90 2.52
CA CYS A 157 -17.04 -9.08 1.70
C CYS A 157 -17.04 -10.36 2.55
N GLY A 158 -18.13 -11.12 2.48
CA GLY A 158 -18.27 -12.37 3.26
C GLY A 158 -18.19 -12.11 4.77
N ARG A 159 -17.22 -12.73 5.45
CA ARG A 159 -16.94 -12.48 6.88
C ARG A 159 -15.94 -11.34 7.12
N GLY A 160 -15.24 -10.88 6.09
CA GLY A 160 -14.29 -9.77 6.17
C GLY A 160 -14.81 -8.52 5.46
N MET A 161 -13.88 -7.66 5.08
CA MET A 161 -14.10 -6.56 4.15
C MET A 161 -13.05 -6.63 3.03
N VAL A 162 -13.34 -5.98 1.91
CA VAL A 162 -12.38 -5.79 0.84
C VAL A 162 -12.12 -4.29 0.71
N MET A 163 -10.85 -3.93 0.70
CA MET A 163 -10.35 -2.61 0.40
C MET A 163 -9.80 -2.60 -1.02
N GLU A 164 -10.10 -1.57 -1.80
CA GLU A 164 -9.46 -1.36 -3.10
C GLU A 164 -8.74 -0.03 -3.12
N THR A 165 -7.50 0.00 -3.61
CA THR A 165 -6.85 1.28 -3.92
C THR A 165 -7.55 1.94 -5.10
N LEU A 166 -7.70 3.26 -5.02
CA LEU A 166 -8.33 4.11 -6.00
C LEU A 166 -7.30 5.06 -6.60
N ARG A 167 -7.43 5.31 -7.90
CA ARG A 167 -6.71 6.37 -8.61
C ARG A 167 -7.34 7.72 -8.28
N TYR A 168 -6.51 8.73 -8.12
CA TYR A 168 -6.97 10.12 -8.12
C TYR A 168 -7.41 10.54 -9.53
N ALA A 169 -8.24 11.58 -9.59
CA ALA A 169 -8.81 12.05 -10.86
C ALA A 169 -7.77 12.56 -11.85
N ASP A 170 -6.65 13.11 -11.36
CA ASP A 170 -5.51 13.57 -12.14
C ASP A 170 -4.63 12.43 -12.69
N GLU A 171 -4.71 11.24 -12.09
CA GLU A 171 -4.07 10.01 -12.61
C GLU A 171 -4.87 9.37 -13.76
N VAL A 172 -6.12 9.80 -13.97
CA VAL A 172 -7.01 9.28 -15.01
C VAL A 172 -7.01 10.22 -16.21
N ASN A 173 -6.44 9.74 -17.32
CA ASN A 173 -6.47 10.46 -18.58
C ASN A 173 -7.90 10.63 -19.10
N LYS A 174 -8.20 11.80 -19.66
CA LYS A 174 -9.49 12.06 -20.33
C LYS A 174 -9.61 11.18 -21.57
N ALA A 175 -10.78 10.56 -21.76
CA ALA A 175 -11.14 9.97 -23.04
C ALA A 175 -11.18 11.09 -24.10
N GLN A 176 -10.53 10.86 -25.25
CA GLN A 176 -10.49 11.81 -26.37
C GLN A 176 -11.85 11.95 -27.06
#